data_AF-A0A4Y3KZW0-F1
#
_entry.id   AF-A0A4Y3KZW0-F1
#
_cell.length_a   1.000
_cell.length_b   1.000
_cell.length_c   1.000
_cell.angle_alpha   90.00
_cell.angle_beta   90.00
_cell.angle_gamma   90.00
#
_symmetry.space_group_name_H-M   'P 1'
#
loop_
_entity.id
_entity.type
_entity.pdbx_description
1 polymer ?
#
loop_
_entity_poly.entity_id
_entity_poly.type
_entity_poly.pdbx_seq_one_letter_code
_entity_poly.pdbx_strand_id
1 'polypeptide(L)'
;MTAAGAGSAGDGVRELVATMDRLRSPGGCPWDAQQTHASLVPYALEEAYEVAEAIEAGSRADLREELGDLLLQVVFHARIAQEDPTDPFDLDDVARGITAKLVRRHPHVFGTDGADGTHGTDGTHGTDGTNGTDAAARTGGGGADDADPAAGADLRGPDGGAGAPDFAPAEAAAPAADLHVQWDRIKRAEKQRTSVLDGVPLALGALARGQKVLGRARRAGLELTGAAATGWRADAQVTSPADPAAAGWQEAEVGRRLLELVATADELGVDAESAMRAAVRGIEQQVQRIEQSSGTQ
;
A
#
# COMPACT_ATOMS: atom_id res chain seq x y z
N MET A 1 -34.94 -24.74 -13.90
CA MET A 1 -33.73 -24.24 -13.23
C MET A 1 -32.55 -24.48 -14.14
N THR A 2 -32.27 -23.53 -15.02
CA THR A 2 -31.05 -23.51 -15.84
C THR A 2 -29.91 -23.09 -14.93
N ALA A 3 -28.87 -23.92 -14.88
CA ALA A 3 -27.62 -23.61 -14.17
C ALA A 3 -27.06 -22.29 -14.73
N ALA A 4 -26.89 -21.30 -13.87
CA ALA A 4 -26.07 -20.13 -14.19
C ALA A 4 -24.67 -20.67 -14.52
N GLY A 5 -24.21 -20.44 -15.74
CA GLY A 5 -22.85 -20.79 -16.13
C GLY A 5 -21.89 -20.11 -15.16
N ALA A 6 -21.06 -20.90 -14.49
CA ALA A 6 -19.96 -20.36 -13.69
C ALA A 6 -19.02 -19.67 -14.68
N GLY A 7 -19.11 -18.34 -14.77
CA GLY A 7 -18.12 -17.54 -15.48
C GLY A 7 -16.74 -17.91 -14.98
N SER A 8 -15.78 -17.98 -15.90
CA SER A 8 -14.38 -18.18 -15.56
C SER A 8 -13.89 -17.04 -14.67
N ALA A 9 -12.89 -17.32 -13.83
CA ALA A 9 -12.22 -16.26 -13.08
C ALA A 9 -11.75 -15.16 -14.04
N GLY A 10 -12.18 -13.93 -13.79
CA GLY A 10 -11.86 -12.75 -14.61
C GLY A 10 -12.94 -12.31 -15.60
N ASP A 11 -14.01 -13.08 -15.84
CA ASP A 11 -15.09 -12.64 -16.76
C ASP A 11 -15.77 -11.35 -16.31
N GLY A 12 -16.09 -11.21 -15.01
CA GLY A 12 -16.72 -9.99 -14.49
C GLY A 12 -15.80 -8.76 -14.56
N VAL A 13 -14.49 -8.94 -14.42
CA VAL A 13 -13.53 -7.83 -14.55
C VAL A 13 -13.44 -7.38 -16.00
N ARG A 14 -13.41 -8.32 -16.96
CA ARG A 14 -13.45 -8.00 -18.39
C ARG A 14 -14.72 -7.23 -18.77
N GLU A 15 -15.87 -7.66 -18.24
CA GLU A 15 -17.14 -6.96 -18.46
C GLU A 15 -17.13 -5.54 -17.89
N LEU A 16 -16.55 -5.35 -16.69
CA LEU A 16 -16.38 -4.02 -16.10
C LEU A 16 -15.47 -3.12 -16.96
N VAL A 17 -14.35 -3.64 -17.46
CA VAL A 17 -13.45 -2.89 -18.36
C VAL A 17 -14.17 -2.47 -19.63
N ALA A 18 -14.90 -3.39 -20.27
CA ALA A 18 -15.68 -3.10 -21.47
C ALA A 18 -16.79 -2.07 -21.20
N THR A 19 -17.43 -2.15 -20.03
CA THR A 19 -18.45 -1.18 -19.59
C THR A 19 -17.84 0.20 -19.41
N MET A 20 -16.70 0.32 -18.73
CA MET A 20 -16.00 1.58 -18.53
C MET A 20 -15.52 2.19 -19.86
N ASP A 21 -14.98 1.37 -20.76
CA ASP A 21 -14.59 1.84 -22.09
C ASP A 21 -15.78 2.42 -22.87
N ARG A 22 -16.95 1.76 -22.79
CA ARG A 22 -18.18 2.26 -23.40
C ARG A 22 -18.66 3.56 -22.75
N LEU A 23 -18.59 3.68 -21.43
CA LEU A 23 -19.00 4.87 -20.69
C LEU A 23 -18.14 6.08 -21.04
N ARG A 24 -16.82 5.92 -21.12
CA ARG A 24 -15.90 7.04 -21.37
C ARG A 24 -15.76 7.42 -22.85
N SER A 25 -15.92 6.47 -23.76
CA SER A 25 -15.75 6.69 -25.20
C SER A 25 -16.81 7.62 -25.82
N PRO A 26 -16.56 8.24 -27.00
CA PRO A 26 -17.54 9.06 -27.69
C PRO A 26 -18.92 8.38 -27.85
N GLY A 27 -19.98 9.11 -27.50
CA GLY A 27 -21.35 8.58 -27.45
C GLY A 27 -21.67 7.76 -26.19
N GLY A 28 -20.77 7.75 -25.21
CA GLY A 28 -21.00 7.30 -23.83
C GLY A 28 -21.52 8.41 -22.92
N CYS A 29 -21.17 8.34 -21.63
CA CYS A 29 -21.59 9.26 -20.60
C CYS A 29 -20.70 10.52 -20.58
N PRO A 30 -21.28 11.74 -20.71
CA PRO A 30 -20.51 12.98 -20.68
C PRO A 30 -19.76 13.20 -19.36
N TRP A 31 -20.36 12.76 -18.24
CA TRP A 31 -19.72 12.90 -16.92
C TRP A 31 -18.49 12.00 -16.80
N ASP A 32 -18.53 10.78 -17.34
CA ASP A 32 -17.38 9.87 -17.30
C ASP A 32 -16.24 10.34 -18.22
N ALA A 33 -16.59 10.86 -19.39
CA ALA A 33 -15.65 11.40 -20.38
C ALA A 33 -14.83 12.58 -19.86
N GLN A 34 -15.42 13.44 -19.02
CA GLN A 34 -14.73 14.63 -18.48
C GLN A 34 -13.86 14.35 -17.25
N GLN A 35 -13.90 13.14 -16.67
CA GLN A 35 -13.11 12.85 -15.47
C GLN A 35 -11.60 12.80 -15.78
N THR A 36 -10.83 13.20 -14.78
CA THR A 36 -9.36 13.18 -14.76
C THR A 36 -8.88 12.43 -13.52
N HIS A 37 -7.61 12.04 -13.48
CA HIS A 37 -7.03 11.46 -12.26
C HIS A 37 -7.26 12.35 -11.03
N ALA A 38 -7.11 13.67 -11.18
CA ALA A 38 -7.26 14.63 -10.08
C ALA A 38 -8.71 14.76 -9.60
N SER A 39 -9.69 14.77 -10.51
CA SER A 39 -11.11 14.89 -10.15
C SER A 39 -11.66 13.66 -9.45
N LEU A 40 -11.02 12.50 -9.64
CA LEU A 40 -11.43 11.23 -9.04
C LEU A 40 -10.83 10.97 -7.64
N VAL A 41 -9.82 11.74 -7.21
CA VAL A 41 -9.16 11.54 -5.91
C VAL A 41 -10.14 11.54 -4.72
N PRO A 42 -11.13 12.46 -4.61
CA PRO A 42 -12.07 12.44 -3.50
C PRO A 42 -12.84 11.12 -3.41
N TYR A 43 -13.39 10.65 -4.53
CA TYR A 43 -14.12 9.39 -4.60
C TYR A 43 -13.24 8.21 -4.22
N ALA A 44 -12.03 8.11 -4.77
CA ALA A 44 -11.10 7.03 -4.41
C ALA A 44 -10.73 7.00 -2.91
N LEU A 45 -10.76 8.15 -2.23
CA LEU A 45 -10.59 8.21 -0.77
C LEU A 45 -11.86 7.80 -0.03
N GLU A 46 -13.03 8.25 -0.50
CA GLU A 46 -14.35 7.87 0.03
C GLU A 46 -14.53 6.35 0.00
N GLU A 47 -14.38 5.72 -1.17
CA GLU A 47 -14.52 4.26 -1.32
C GLU A 47 -13.55 3.48 -0.41
N ALA A 48 -12.33 4.00 -0.23
CA ALA A 48 -11.35 3.38 0.66
C ALA A 48 -11.77 3.45 2.14
N TYR A 49 -12.45 4.53 2.55
CA TYR A 49 -13.02 4.66 3.88
C TYR A 49 -14.30 3.83 4.04
N GLU A 50 -15.14 3.72 3.01
CA GLU A 50 -16.34 2.89 3.04
C GLU A 50 -15.98 1.40 3.12
N VAL A 51 -14.95 0.94 2.40
CA VAL A 51 -14.37 -0.39 2.61
C VAL A 51 -13.94 -0.60 4.06
N ALA A 52 -13.26 0.38 4.66
CA ALA A 52 -12.83 0.30 6.06
C ALA A 52 -14.03 0.22 7.02
N GLU A 53 -15.07 1.02 6.76
CA GLU A 53 -16.31 0.99 7.53
C GLU A 53 -17.02 -0.36 7.42
N ALA A 54 -17.19 -0.91 6.22
CA ALA A 54 -17.82 -2.20 5.99
C ALA A 54 -17.09 -3.34 6.73
N ILE A 55 -15.75 -3.32 6.74
CA ILE A 55 -14.93 -4.26 7.51
C ILE A 55 -15.20 -4.12 9.01
N GLU A 56 -15.19 -2.89 9.52
CA GLU A 56 -15.37 -2.58 10.95
C GLU A 56 -16.80 -2.90 11.43
N ALA A 57 -17.80 -2.74 10.56
CA ALA A 57 -19.18 -3.13 10.81
C ALA A 57 -19.43 -4.64 10.68
N GLY A 58 -18.52 -5.37 10.02
CA GLY A 58 -18.63 -6.82 9.80
C GLY A 58 -19.71 -7.22 8.76
N SER A 59 -20.11 -6.28 7.90
CA SER A 59 -21.14 -6.52 6.89
C SER A 59 -20.52 -7.10 5.62
N ARG A 60 -20.89 -8.34 5.27
CA ARG A 60 -20.38 -9.00 4.06
C ARG A 60 -21.02 -8.46 2.77
N ALA A 61 -22.23 -7.91 2.86
CA ALA A 61 -22.92 -7.35 1.71
C ALA A 61 -22.25 -6.04 1.33
N ASP A 62 -22.16 -5.11 2.29
CA ASP A 62 -21.52 -3.81 2.12
C ASP A 62 -20.06 -4.00 1.71
N LEU A 63 -19.30 -4.90 2.36
CA LEU A 63 -17.91 -5.17 1.96
C LEU A 63 -17.78 -5.58 0.49
N ARG A 64 -18.75 -6.31 -0.07
CA ARG A 64 -18.72 -6.69 -1.49
C ARG A 64 -19.02 -5.51 -2.41
N GLU A 65 -19.92 -4.63 -1.99
CA GLU A 65 -20.29 -3.39 -2.69
C GLU A 65 -19.10 -2.44 -2.74
N GLU A 66 -18.55 -2.08 -1.58
CA GLU A 66 -17.45 -1.12 -1.47
C GLU A 66 -16.16 -1.63 -2.14
N LEU A 67 -15.89 -2.94 -2.12
CA LEU A 67 -14.77 -3.52 -2.88
C LEU A 67 -15.00 -3.41 -4.41
N GLY A 68 -16.26 -3.44 -4.84
CA GLY A 68 -16.65 -3.19 -6.22
C GLY A 68 -16.42 -1.74 -6.64
N ASP A 69 -16.78 -0.80 -5.78
CA ASP A 69 -16.61 0.64 -6.06
C ASP A 69 -15.14 1.06 -5.98
N LEU A 70 -14.38 0.52 -5.03
CA LEU A 70 -12.92 0.69 -5.03
C LEU A 70 -12.26 0.05 -6.28
N LEU A 71 -12.76 -1.09 -6.77
CA LEU A 71 -12.31 -1.68 -8.03
C LEU A 71 -12.67 -0.79 -9.23
N LEU A 72 -13.86 -0.18 -9.23
CA LEU A 72 -14.29 0.78 -10.25
C LEU A 72 -13.28 1.93 -10.35
N GLN A 73 -12.81 2.49 -9.23
CA GLN A 73 -11.81 3.56 -9.24
C GLN A 73 -10.50 3.12 -9.93
N VAL A 74 -10.03 1.88 -9.69
CA VAL A 74 -8.85 1.33 -10.35
C VAL A 74 -9.07 1.20 -11.87
N VAL A 75 -10.22 0.68 -12.29
CA VAL A 75 -10.57 0.54 -13.71
C VAL A 75 -10.71 1.90 -14.39
N PHE A 76 -11.31 2.88 -13.71
CA PHE A 76 -11.48 4.23 -14.22
C PHE A 76 -10.11 4.89 -14.47
N HIS A 77 -9.22 4.87 -13.47
CA HIS A 77 -7.88 5.42 -13.63
C HIS A 77 -7.07 4.70 -14.72
N ALA A 78 -7.16 3.37 -14.81
CA ALA A 78 -6.51 2.63 -15.90
C ALA A 78 -7.06 3.04 -17.27
N ARG A 79 -8.37 3.26 -17.40
CA ARG A 79 -8.97 3.70 -18.67
C ARG A 79 -8.58 5.13 -19.05
N ILE A 80 -8.41 6.03 -18.07
CA ILE A 80 -7.86 7.38 -18.30
C ILE A 80 -6.40 7.27 -18.77
N ALA A 81 -5.59 6.43 -18.12
CA ALA A 81 -4.18 6.26 -18.45
C ALA A 81 -3.94 5.75 -19.88
N GLN A 82 -4.83 4.92 -20.42
CA GLN A 82 -4.78 4.50 -21.83
C GLN A 82 -4.83 5.66 -22.84
N GLU A 83 -5.33 6.82 -22.43
CA GLU A 83 -5.43 8.03 -23.27
C GLU A 83 -4.17 8.88 -23.22
N ASP A 84 -3.19 8.55 -22.37
CA ASP A 84 -1.95 9.30 -22.30
C ASP A 84 -1.16 9.16 -23.62
N PRO A 85 -0.76 10.28 -24.26
CA PRO A 85 -0.09 10.23 -25.56
C PRO A 85 1.36 9.76 -25.49
N THR A 86 1.95 9.73 -24.29
CA THR A 86 3.39 9.50 -24.08
C THR A 86 3.71 8.21 -23.36
N ASP A 87 2.92 7.85 -22.35
CA ASP A 87 3.13 6.69 -21.50
C ASP A 87 1.79 6.01 -21.15
N PRO A 88 1.06 5.47 -22.14
CA PRO A 88 -0.21 4.81 -21.89
C PRO A 88 -0.03 3.45 -21.23
N PHE A 89 -0.90 3.13 -20.28
CA PHE A 89 -1.01 1.80 -19.68
C PHE A 89 -2.47 1.42 -19.43
N ASP A 90 -2.75 0.12 -19.35
CA ASP A 90 -4.09 -0.41 -19.09
C ASP A 90 -4.21 -1.16 -17.74
N LEU A 91 -5.39 -1.76 -17.50
CA LEU A 91 -5.64 -2.53 -16.28
C LEU A 91 -4.75 -3.78 -16.20
N ASP A 92 -4.42 -4.38 -17.35
CA ASP A 92 -3.55 -5.56 -17.39
C ASP A 92 -2.10 -5.18 -17.08
N ASP A 93 -1.63 -4.00 -17.50
CA ASP A 93 -0.32 -3.46 -17.09
C ASP A 93 -0.26 -3.26 -15.56
N VAL A 94 -1.31 -2.68 -14.98
CA VAL A 94 -1.42 -2.53 -13.51
C VAL A 94 -1.35 -3.91 -12.83
N ALA A 95 -2.11 -4.89 -13.33
CA ALA A 95 -2.16 -6.25 -12.81
C ALA A 95 -0.82 -6.99 -12.97
N ARG A 96 -0.15 -6.87 -14.13
CA ARG A 96 1.17 -7.43 -14.40
C ARG A 96 2.21 -6.82 -13.46
N GLY A 97 2.21 -5.51 -13.29
CA GLY A 97 3.14 -4.78 -12.43
C GLY A 97 3.05 -5.20 -10.96
N ILE A 98 1.82 -5.29 -10.41
CA ILE A 98 1.63 -5.79 -9.04
C ILE A 98 2.00 -7.28 -8.93
N THR A 99 1.64 -8.11 -9.90
CA THR A 99 1.95 -9.55 -9.90
C THR A 99 3.45 -9.81 -9.90
N ALA A 100 4.20 -9.21 -10.83
CA ALA A 100 5.65 -9.36 -10.89
C ALA A 100 6.33 -8.91 -9.60
N LYS A 101 5.84 -7.81 -9.00
CA LYS A 101 6.32 -7.32 -7.70
C LYS A 101 6.02 -8.30 -6.57
N LEU A 102 4.82 -8.89 -6.53
CA LEU A 102 4.43 -9.86 -5.50
C LEU A 102 5.25 -11.15 -5.62
N VAL A 103 5.42 -11.68 -6.84
CA VAL A 103 6.25 -12.87 -7.09
C VAL A 103 7.68 -12.65 -6.60
N ARG A 104 8.31 -11.55 -7.04
CA ARG A 104 9.69 -11.22 -6.66
C ARG A 104 9.87 -11.02 -5.15
N ARG A 105 8.86 -10.51 -4.44
CA ARG A 105 8.92 -10.24 -2.99
C ARG A 105 8.52 -11.41 -2.11
N HIS A 106 8.06 -12.53 -2.69
CA HIS A 106 7.75 -13.76 -1.97
C HIS A 106 8.54 -14.95 -2.53
N PRO A 107 9.89 -14.92 -2.50
CA PRO A 107 10.69 -16.04 -2.98
C PRO A 107 10.46 -17.32 -2.16
N HIS A 108 9.97 -17.24 -0.92
CA HIS A 108 9.59 -18.43 -0.14
C HIS A 108 8.31 -19.12 -0.67
N VAL A 109 7.50 -18.42 -1.48
CA VAL A 109 6.30 -19.00 -2.13
C VAL A 109 6.63 -19.38 -3.57
N PHE A 110 7.41 -18.57 -4.29
CA PHE A 110 7.60 -18.68 -5.74
C PHE A 110 9.03 -18.97 -6.19
N GLY A 111 9.99 -19.05 -5.27
CA GLY A 111 11.37 -19.44 -5.55
C GLY A 111 11.48 -20.95 -5.71
N THR A 112 12.35 -21.40 -6.63
CA THR A 112 12.66 -22.82 -6.82
C THR A 112 14.01 -23.12 -6.17
N ASP A 113 14.06 -23.19 -4.84
CA ASP A 113 15.25 -23.69 -4.16
C ASP A 113 15.24 -25.23 -4.24
N GLY A 114 15.74 -25.82 -5.35
CA GLY A 114 15.81 -27.28 -5.44
C GLY A 114 16.18 -27.96 -6.76
N ALA A 115 16.71 -27.26 -7.77
CA ALA A 115 17.17 -27.90 -9.01
C ALA A 115 18.63 -27.54 -9.37
N ASP A 116 19.53 -27.61 -8.39
CA ASP A 116 20.95 -27.87 -8.68
C ASP A 116 21.49 -28.93 -7.72
N GLY A 117 21.00 -30.15 -7.92
CA GLY A 117 21.56 -31.37 -7.37
C GLY A 117 22.01 -32.26 -8.52
N THR A 118 22.94 -31.79 -9.34
CA THR A 118 23.61 -32.65 -10.31
C THR A 118 24.46 -33.68 -9.56
N HIS A 119 23.87 -34.87 -9.38
CA HIS A 119 24.58 -36.08 -9.04
C HIS A 119 25.60 -36.39 -10.15
N GLY A 120 26.85 -36.51 -9.73
CA GLY A 120 28.09 -36.71 -10.47
C GLY A 120 28.09 -37.41 -11.83
N THR A 121 29.02 -36.96 -12.67
CA THR A 121 30.01 -37.88 -13.24
C THR A 121 31.41 -37.30 -13.12
N ASP A 122 32.26 -38.14 -12.55
CA ASP A 122 33.71 -38.24 -12.62
C ASP A 122 34.37 -37.62 -13.87
N GLY A 123 35.52 -36.96 -13.69
CA GLY A 123 36.25 -36.30 -14.77
C GLY A 123 37.42 -35.43 -14.30
N THR A 124 38.53 -36.08 -13.95
CA THR A 124 39.85 -35.46 -13.75
C THR A 124 40.35 -34.71 -14.99
N HIS A 125 40.79 -33.45 -14.85
CA HIS A 125 42.07 -32.92 -15.35
C HIS A 125 42.21 -31.41 -15.06
N GLY A 126 43.35 -31.02 -14.48
CA GLY A 126 43.69 -29.63 -14.16
C GLY A 126 44.36 -28.89 -15.32
N THR A 127 44.44 -27.56 -15.20
CA THR A 127 45.66 -26.76 -14.94
C THR A 127 45.35 -25.25 -15.01
N ASP A 128 45.94 -24.52 -14.06
CA ASP A 128 46.53 -23.17 -14.10
C ASP A 128 45.95 -22.01 -14.95
N GLY A 129 45.85 -20.85 -14.30
CA GLY A 129 45.83 -19.55 -15.01
C GLY A 129 45.45 -18.36 -14.12
N THR A 130 46.44 -17.56 -13.75
CA THR A 130 46.44 -16.40 -12.84
C THR A 130 46.01 -15.05 -13.44
N ASN A 131 45.70 -14.10 -12.55
CA ASN A 131 45.75 -12.61 -12.67
C ASN A 131 44.74 -11.92 -13.60
N GLY A 132 44.25 -10.70 -13.35
CA GLY A 132 44.51 -9.70 -12.30
C GLY A 132 43.80 -8.37 -12.63
N THR A 133 43.62 -7.54 -11.60
CA THR A 133 43.70 -6.05 -11.56
C THR A 133 43.33 -5.23 -12.81
N ASP A 134 42.42 -4.24 -12.69
CA ASP A 134 42.78 -2.89 -12.23
C ASP A 134 41.61 -1.88 -12.26
N ALA A 135 41.74 -0.90 -11.36
CA ALA A 135 40.91 0.27 -11.18
C ALA A 135 41.16 1.38 -12.24
N ALA A 136 40.16 2.23 -12.50
CA ALA A 136 40.39 3.65 -12.76
C ALA A 136 39.11 4.50 -12.60
N ALA A 137 39.25 5.55 -11.80
CA ALA A 137 38.28 6.59 -11.50
C ALA A 137 38.03 7.58 -12.65
N ARG A 138 36.90 8.32 -12.57
CA ARG A 138 36.70 9.77 -12.88
C ARG A 138 35.22 10.13 -12.61
N THR A 139 34.91 10.83 -11.52
CA THR A 139 34.75 12.31 -11.39
C THR A 139 33.58 12.92 -12.18
N GLY A 140 32.56 13.36 -11.44
CA GLY A 140 32.01 14.72 -11.52
C GLY A 140 30.77 14.97 -12.39
N GLY A 141 29.71 15.49 -11.75
CA GLY A 141 28.66 16.27 -12.43
C GLY A 141 27.25 15.91 -11.99
N GLY A 142 26.70 16.68 -11.06
CA GLY A 142 25.30 16.55 -10.62
C GLY A 142 24.29 17.04 -11.65
N GLY A 143 23.13 16.42 -11.62
CA GLY A 143 21.89 16.80 -12.30
C GLY A 143 20.82 15.84 -11.83
N ALA A 144 19.87 16.34 -11.04
CA ALA A 144 18.77 15.56 -10.49
C ALA A 144 17.75 15.28 -11.60
N ASP A 145 17.69 14.03 -12.04
CA ASP A 145 16.63 13.47 -12.89
C ASP A 145 16.30 12.08 -12.33
N ASP A 146 15.41 12.01 -11.33
CA ASP A 146 14.84 10.75 -10.83
C ASP A 146 13.74 10.27 -11.80
N ALA A 147 14.17 9.89 -13.00
CA ALA A 147 13.39 9.06 -13.91
C ALA A 147 13.60 7.59 -13.52
N ASP A 148 12.50 6.89 -13.25
CA ASP A 148 12.46 5.43 -13.09
C ASP A 148 13.00 4.76 -14.37
N PRO A 149 14.11 3.99 -14.35
CA PRO A 149 14.55 3.26 -15.51
C PRO A 149 13.85 1.90 -15.56
N ALA A 150 12.52 1.91 -15.65
CA ALA A 150 11.79 0.79 -16.24
C ALA A 150 11.80 1.01 -17.76
N ALA A 151 12.97 0.75 -18.36
CA ALA A 151 13.16 0.82 -19.80
C ALA A 151 12.07 -0.02 -20.52
N GLY A 152 11.46 0.61 -21.53
CA GLY A 152 10.47 -0.01 -22.41
C GLY A 152 10.96 -1.33 -22.98
N ALA A 153 10.34 -2.41 -22.54
CA ALA A 153 10.11 -3.55 -23.40
C ALA A 153 8.69 -3.36 -23.95
N ASP A 154 8.55 -3.47 -25.27
CA ASP A 154 7.26 -3.56 -25.96
C ASP A 154 6.49 -4.76 -25.38
N LEU A 155 5.60 -4.51 -24.41
CA LEU A 155 4.78 -5.51 -23.71
C LEU A 155 3.49 -5.81 -24.46
N ARG A 156 3.38 -5.43 -25.74
CA ARG A 156 2.24 -5.82 -26.57
C ARG A 156 2.40 -7.27 -27.06
N GLY A 157 2.25 -8.21 -26.14
CA GLY A 157 2.01 -9.61 -26.47
C GLY A 157 0.67 -9.78 -27.17
N PRO A 158 0.51 -10.80 -28.04
CA PRO A 158 -0.72 -10.98 -28.80
C PRO A 158 -1.89 -11.30 -27.87
N ASP A 159 -3.03 -10.67 -28.13
CA ASP A 159 -4.31 -10.95 -27.48
C ASP A 159 -4.58 -12.46 -27.46
N GLY A 160 -4.48 -13.07 -26.27
CA GLY A 160 -4.62 -14.51 -26.13
C GLY A 160 -4.65 -14.90 -24.67
N GLY A 161 -5.81 -15.39 -24.21
CA GLY A 161 -6.09 -15.75 -22.83
C GLY A 161 -4.95 -16.53 -22.17
N ALA A 162 -4.16 -15.84 -21.36
CA ALA A 162 -3.25 -16.49 -20.45
C ALA A 162 -4.11 -17.03 -19.30
N GLY A 163 -4.23 -18.36 -19.22
CA GLY A 163 -4.73 -19.02 -18.02
C GLY A 163 -3.94 -18.52 -16.80
N ALA A 164 -4.58 -18.51 -15.63
CA ALA A 164 -3.92 -18.11 -14.39
C ALA A 164 -2.58 -18.86 -14.26
N PRO A 165 -1.49 -18.17 -13.85
CA PRO A 165 -0.19 -18.82 -13.68
C PRO A 165 -0.31 -20.02 -12.74
N ASP A 166 0.23 -21.16 -13.19
CA ASP A 166 0.29 -22.39 -12.39
C ASP A 166 1.42 -22.23 -11.36
N PHE A 167 1.04 -22.01 -10.09
CA PHE A 167 1.98 -21.84 -9.00
C PHE A 167 2.25 -23.20 -8.34
N ALA A 168 3.51 -23.65 -8.38
CA ALA A 168 3.95 -24.83 -7.64
C ALA A 168 3.65 -24.68 -6.14
N PRO A 169 3.36 -25.78 -5.41
CA PRO A 169 3.07 -25.71 -3.99
C PRO A 169 4.28 -25.18 -3.22
N ALA A 170 4.05 -24.19 -2.35
CA ALA A 170 5.08 -23.57 -1.53
C ALA A 170 5.68 -24.58 -0.53
N GLU A 171 6.99 -24.52 -0.31
CA GLU A 171 7.64 -25.22 0.80
C GLU A 171 7.21 -24.64 2.16
N ALA A 172 7.52 -25.34 3.25
CA ALA A 172 7.14 -24.95 4.60
C ALA A 172 7.57 -23.51 4.91
N ALA A 173 6.60 -22.61 5.05
CA ALA A 173 6.84 -21.19 5.23
C ALA A 173 7.58 -20.89 6.55
N ALA A 174 8.55 -19.97 6.48
CA ALA A 174 9.15 -19.37 7.67
C ALA A 174 8.07 -18.70 8.55
N PRO A 175 8.28 -18.56 9.87
CA PRO A 175 7.34 -17.88 10.77
C PRO A 175 6.95 -16.48 10.24
N ALA A 176 5.69 -16.08 10.41
CA ALA A 176 5.17 -14.81 9.85
C ALA A 176 5.97 -13.55 10.26
N ALA A 177 6.56 -13.57 11.46
CA ALA A 177 7.44 -12.49 11.93
C ALA A 177 8.71 -12.36 11.07
N ASP A 178 9.30 -13.47 10.63
CA ASP A 178 10.49 -13.49 9.78
C ASP A 178 10.18 -13.04 8.35
N LEU A 179 8.95 -13.29 7.88
CA LEU A 179 8.48 -12.86 6.56
C LEU A 179 8.31 -11.33 6.47
N HIS A 180 7.84 -10.66 7.53
CA HIS A 180 7.72 -9.20 7.54
C HIS A 180 9.10 -8.52 7.48
N VAL A 181 10.09 -9.10 8.19
CA VAL A 181 11.48 -8.64 8.17
C VAL A 181 12.12 -8.83 6.78
N GLN A 182 11.86 -9.98 6.14
CA GLN A 182 12.31 -10.26 4.78
C GLN A 182 11.72 -9.27 3.77
N TRP A 183 10.41 -9.02 3.85
CA TRP A 183 9.69 -8.06 3.01
C TRP A 183 10.28 -6.64 3.12
N ASP A 184 10.54 -6.18 4.34
CA ASP A 184 11.15 -4.88 4.59
C ASP A 184 12.62 -4.80 4.12
N ARG A 185 13.36 -5.92 4.13
CA ARG A 185 14.71 -6.00 3.54
C ARG A 185 14.66 -5.85 2.02
N ILE A 186 13.80 -6.60 1.34
CA ILE A 186 13.66 -6.54 -0.13
C ILE A 186 13.25 -5.13 -0.57
N LYS A 187 12.27 -4.53 0.11
CA LYS A 187 11.85 -3.14 -0.16
C LYS A 187 12.97 -2.11 -0.01
N ARG A 188 13.88 -2.31 0.96
CA ARG A 188 15.03 -1.42 1.18
C ARG A 188 16.08 -1.57 0.09
N ALA A 189 16.34 -2.80 -0.37
CA ALA A 189 17.28 -3.04 -1.47
C ALA A 189 16.78 -2.46 -2.80
N GLU A 190 15.47 -2.53 -3.06
CA GLU A 190 14.86 -2.01 -4.29
C GLU A 190 14.75 -0.48 -4.33
N LYS A 191 14.63 0.19 -3.17
CA LYS A 191 14.44 1.64 -3.10
C LYS A 191 15.71 2.32 -2.61
N GLN A 192 16.36 3.08 -3.49
CA GLN A 192 17.47 3.98 -3.15
C GLN A 192 16.95 5.17 -2.33
N ARG A 193 16.56 4.92 -1.08
CA ARG A 193 15.98 5.95 -0.20
C ARG A 193 17.07 6.84 0.37
N THR A 194 16.86 8.14 0.30
CA THR A 194 17.67 9.17 0.96
C THR A 194 17.26 9.34 2.43
N SER A 195 16.00 9.03 2.76
CA SER A 195 15.45 9.08 4.12
C SER A 195 14.65 7.82 4.46
N VAL A 196 14.65 7.46 5.74
CA VAL A 196 13.77 6.39 6.26
C VAL A 196 12.29 6.70 6.05
N LEU A 197 11.95 7.99 5.89
CA LEU A 197 10.58 8.46 5.66
C LEU A 197 10.17 8.46 4.18
N ASP A 198 11.08 8.14 3.24
CA ASP A 198 10.77 8.18 1.81
C ASP A 198 9.63 7.22 1.45
N GLY A 199 8.60 7.76 0.79
CA GLY A 199 7.38 7.03 0.43
C GLY A 199 6.43 6.80 1.60
N VAL A 200 6.47 7.62 2.66
CA VAL A 200 5.30 7.82 3.54
C VAL A 200 4.34 8.76 2.81
N PRO A 201 3.12 8.32 2.42
CA PRO A 201 2.20 9.19 1.70
C PRO A 201 1.81 10.40 2.54
N LEU A 202 1.83 11.58 1.92
CA LEU A 202 1.45 12.84 2.59
C LEU A 202 -0.06 12.96 2.78
N ALA A 203 -0.86 12.31 1.93
CA ALA A 203 -2.32 12.32 1.98
C ALA A 203 -2.93 11.42 3.08
N LEU A 204 -2.11 10.66 3.82
CA LEU A 204 -2.63 9.87 4.95
C LEU A 204 -3.20 10.81 6.04
N GLY A 205 -4.28 10.34 6.68
CA GLY A 205 -4.79 10.94 7.91
C GLY A 205 -3.69 11.14 8.95
N ALA A 206 -3.83 12.16 9.79
CA ALA A 206 -2.75 12.59 10.68
C ALA A 206 -2.29 11.48 11.64
N LEU A 207 -3.21 10.64 12.13
CA LEU A 207 -2.87 9.55 13.05
C LEU A 207 -2.18 8.41 12.31
N ALA A 208 -2.73 7.95 11.19
CA ALA A 208 -2.10 6.93 10.34
C ALA A 208 -0.72 7.36 9.84
N ARG A 209 -0.57 8.62 9.44
CA ARG A 209 0.71 9.19 9.01
C ARG A 209 1.70 9.26 10.18
N GLY A 210 1.27 9.77 11.34
CA GLY A 210 2.07 9.84 12.56
C GLY A 210 2.58 8.46 12.98
N GLN A 211 1.69 7.47 13.02
CA GLN A 211 2.03 6.09 13.37
C GLN A 211 3.06 5.50 12.39
N LYS A 212 2.88 5.74 11.09
CA LYS A 212 3.81 5.25 10.07
C LYS A 212 5.20 5.90 10.17
N VAL A 213 5.26 7.19 10.48
CA VAL A 213 6.52 7.92 10.72
C VAL A 213 7.23 7.35 11.94
N LEU A 214 6.52 7.24 13.08
CA LEU A 214 7.07 6.70 14.33
C LEU A 214 7.55 5.26 14.18
N GLY A 215 6.74 4.38 13.60
CA GLY A 215 7.10 2.98 13.37
C GLY A 215 8.31 2.82 12.44
N ARG A 216 8.49 3.71 11.44
CA ARG A 216 9.68 3.72 10.59
C ARG A 216 10.92 4.22 11.31
N ALA A 217 10.81 5.26 12.11
CA ALA A 217 11.91 5.75 12.95
C ALA A 217 12.38 4.65 13.91
N ARG A 218 11.45 3.98 14.62
CA ARG A 218 11.75 2.87 15.51
C ARG A 218 12.42 1.69 14.80
N ARG A 219 11.90 1.24 13.66
CA ARG A 219 12.51 0.14 12.87
C ARG A 219 13.91 0.47 12.34
N ALA A 220 14.22 1.75 12.19
CA ALA A 220 15.55 2.22 11.83
C ALA A 220 16.50 2.38 13.04
N GLY A 221 16.03 2.12 14.26
CA GLY A 221 16.79 2.33 15.49
C GLY A 221 17.05 3.81 15.78
N LEU A 222 16.23 4.72 15.25
CA LEU A 222 16.35 6.14 15.51
C LEU A 222 15.74 6.45 16.87
N GLU A 223 16.61 6.72 17.84
CA GLU A 223 16.23 7.29 19.13
C GLU A 223 15.70 8.70 18.92
N LEU A 224 14.39 8.88 19.02
CA LEU A 224 13.74 10.20 18.98
C LEU A 224 13.92 10.91 20.33
N THR A 225 15.17 11.04 20.78
CA THR A 225 15.53 11.70 22.05
C THR A 225 15.63 13.20 21.83
N GLY A 226 14.79 13.99 22.50
CA GLY A 226 14.79 15.44 22.27
C GLY A 226 13.95 16.31 23.20
N ALA A 227 13.94 16.04 24.51
CA ALA A 227 13.29 16.90 25.50
C ALA A 227 13.76 18.37 25.48
N ALA A 228 14.90 18.69 24.85
CA ALA A 228 15.46 20.05 24.79
C ALA A 228 15.49 20.69 23.40
N ALA A 229 15.31 19.94 22.30
CA ALA A 229 15.42 20.48 20.93
C ALA A 229 14.12 20.39 20.12
N THR A 230 13.22 19.46 20.45
CA THR A 230 11.96 19.23 19.72
C THR A 230 10.73 19.14 20.64
N GLY A 231 10.91 19.11 21.96
CA GLY A 231 9.82 19.04 22.93
C GLY A 231 9.10 17.68 23.01
N TRP A 232 9.43 16.72 22.14
CA TRP A 232 8.85 15.37 22.13
C TRP A 232 9.50 14.46 23.18
N ARG A 233 8.69 13.70 23.94
CA ARG A 233 9.13 12.63 24.85
C ARG A 233 8.31 11.37 24.58
N ALA A 234 8.93 10.32 24.05
CA ALA A 234 8.30 9.01 23.96
C ALA A 234 8.10 8.36 25.35
N ASP A 235 8.98 8.67 26.30
CA ASP A 235 9.05 7.96 27.60
C ASP A 235 8.35 8.71 28.75
N ALA A 236 7.67 9.82 28.46
CA ALA A 236 6.97 10.58 29.49
C ALA A 236 5.61 9.95 29.77
N GLN A 237 5.39 9.45 30.99
CA GLN A 237 4.04 9.18 31.48
C GLN A 237 3.14 10.39 31.17
N VAL A 238 2.08 10.15 30.39
CA VAL A 238 1.06 11.14 30.09
C VAL A 238 0.26 11.39 31.36
N THR A 239 0.76 12.25 32.23
CA THR A 239 -0.06 12.83 33.29
C THR A 239 -0.84 13.98 32.66
N SER A 240 -2.12 13.74 32.35
CA SER A 240 -3.03 14.86 32.07
C SER A 240 -3.01 15.81 33.26
N PRO A 241 -2.77 17.12 33.08
CA PRO A 241 -2.95 18.07 34.15
C PRO A 241 -4.41 18.01 34.60
N ALA A 242 -4.65 18.16 35.91
CA ALA A 242 -5.99 18.17 36.46
C ALA A 242 -6.88 19.27 35.83
N ASP A 243 -6.26 20.32 35.29
CA ASP A 243 -6.91 21.37 34.51
C ASP A 243 -6.01 21.78 33.30
N PRO A 244 -6.30 21.33 32.07
CA PRO A 244 -5.58 21.72 30.86
C PRO A 244 -5.67 23.23 30.53
N ALA A 245 -6.76 23.89 30.92
CA ALA A 245 -6.94 25.33 30.69
C ALA A 245 -6.05 26.14 31.64
N ALA A 246 -5.93 25.72 32.90
CA ALA A 246 -4.94 26.29 33.83
C ALA A 246 -3.49 25.97 33.42
N ALA A 247 -3.26 24.85 32.72
CA ALA A 247 -1.95 24.49 32.19
C ALA A 247 -1.54 25.27 30.91
N GLY A 248 -2.44 26.10 30.36
CA GLY A 248 -2.12 26.98 29.24
C GLY A 248 -1.73 26.25 27.95
N TRP A 249 -2.30 25.08 27.69
CA TRP A 249 -1.95 24.27 26.52
C TRP A 249 -2.13 25.05 25.21
N GLN A 250 -1.08 25.01 24.38
CA GLN A 250 -1.08 25.57 23.03
C GLN A 250 -1.31 24.44 22.00
N GLU A 251 -1.66 24.79 20.76
CA GLU A 251 -1.89 23.81 19.68
C GLU A 251 -0.74 22.79 19.54
N ALA A 252 0.51 23.26 19.62
CA ALA A 252 1.70 22.40 19.55
C ALA A 252 1.76 21.36 20.69
N GLU A 253 1.31 21.73 21.89
CA GLU A 253 1.26 20.82 23.04
C GLU A 253 0.17 19.76 22.85
N VAL A 254 -1.01 20.16 22.35
CA VAL A 254 -2.09 19.21 22.02
C VAL A 254 -1.62 18.20 20.96
N GLY A 255 -0.98 18.69 19.89
CA GLY A 255 -0.43 17.84 18.83
C GLY A 255 0.61 16.85 19.37
N ARG A 256 1.47 17.28 20.30
CA ARG A 256 2.42 16.41 20.97
C ARG A 256 1.72 15.29 21.77
N ARG A 257 0.70 15.62 22.56
CA ARG A 257 -0.04 14.61 23.34
C ARG A 257 -0.79 13.60 22.46
N LEU A 258 -1.37 14.06 21.35
CA LEU A 258 -1.97 13.16 20.38
C LEU A 258 -0.93 12.20 19.80
N LEU A 259 0.25 12.71 19.45
CA LEU A 259 1.31 11.87 18.92
C LEU A 259 1.83 10.88 19.97
N GLU A 260 1.84 11.21 21.28
CA GLU A 260 2.18 10.28 22.38
C GLU A 260 1.20 9.10 22.45
N LEU A 261 -0.10 9.37 22.27
CA LEU A 261 -1.11 8.31 22.16
C LEU A 261 -0.91 7.46 20.92
N VAL A 262 -0.53 8.06 19.78
CA VAL A 262 -0.20 7.32 18.55
C VAL A 262 1.03 6.43 18.74
N ALA A 263 2.06 6.91 19.43
CA ALA A 263 3.24 6.10 19.76
C ALA A 263 2.86 4.91 20.66
N THR A 264 2.02 5.15 21.67
CA THR A 264 1.50 4.10 22.56
C THR A 264 0.68 3.08 21.78
N ALA A 265 -0.19 3.52 20.86
CA ALA A 265 -0.97 2.61 20.01
C ALA A 265 -0.05 1.72 19.16
N ASP A 266 1.01 2.29 18.59
CA ASP A 266 1.99 1.56 17.78
C ASP A 266 2.77 0.50 18.58
N GLU A 267 3.12 0.79 19.83
CA GLU A 267 3.74 -0.18 20.75
C GLU A 267 2.79 -1.32 21.14
N LEU A 268 1.50 -1.01 21.27
CA LEU A 268 0.45 -1.99 21.55
C LEU A 268 -0.01 -2.78 20.31
N GLY A 269 0.48 -2.45 19.12
CA GLY A 269 0.02 -3.04 17.86
C GLY A 269 -1.41 -2.64 17.48
N VAL A 270 -1.89 -1.51 18.00
CA VAL A 270 -3.21 -0.94 17.70
C VAL A 270 -3.06 0.09 16.59
N ASP A 271 -3.94 0.04 15.58
CA ASP A 271 -4.03 1.08 14.56
C ASP A 271 -4.72 2.33 15.14
N ALA A 272 -3.97 3.43 15.26
CA ALA A 272 -4.42 4.65 15.95
C ALA A 272 -5.57 5.34 15.21
N GLU A 273 -5.57 5.31 13.88
CA GLU A 273 -6.64 5.91 13.06
C GLU A 273 -7.95 5.14 13.24
N SER A 274 -7.90 3.81 13.16
CA SER A 274 -9.07 2.94 13.38
C SER A 274 -9.58 3.03 14.81
N ALA A 275 -8.69 3.11 15.81
CA ALA A 275 -9.08 3.33 17.19
C ALA A 275 -9.81 4.67 17.39
N MET A 276 -9.33 5.74 16.75
CA MET A 276 -10.00 7.04 16.78
C MET A 276 -11.36 7.00 16.08
N ARG A 277 -11.46 6.39 14.89
CA ARG A 277 -12.75 6.21 14.18
C ARG A 277 -13.76 5.46 15.05
N ALA A 278 -13.33 4.36 15.70
CA ALA A 278 -14.19 3.60 16.61
C ALA A 278 -14.67 4.45 17.81
N ALA A 279 -13.78 5.27 18.39
CA ALA A 279 -14.14 6.17 19.49
C ALA A 279 -15.17 7.24 19.06
N VAL A 280 -14.98 7.83 17.87
CA VAL A 280 -15.92 8.81 17.28
C VAL A 280 -17.29 8.18 17.07
N ARG A 281 -17.37 6.98 16.46
CA ARG A 281 -18.64 6.24 16.30
C ARG A 281 -19.36 6.00 17.63
N GLY A 282 -18.62 5.71 18.70
CA GLY A 282 -19.19 5.54 20.03
C GLY A 282 -19.89 6.81 20.55
N ILE A 283 -19.31 7.98 20.30
CA ILE A 283 -19.89 9.28 20.65
C ILE A 283 -21.12 9.56 19.79
N GLU A 284 -21.06 9.33 18.49
CA GLU A 284 -22.20 9.53 17.56
C GLU A 284 -23.41 8.68 17.97
N GLN A 285 -23.18 7.39 18.27
CA GLN A 285 -24.24 6.50 18.77
C GLN A 285 -24.80 6.95 20.12
N GLN A 286 -23.99 7.59 20.97
CA GLN A 286 -24.47 8.16 22.23
C GLN A 286 -25.37 9.36 21.99
N VAL A 287 -24.99 10.26 21.07
CA VAL A 287 -25.81 11.41 20.67
C VAL A 287 -27.16 10.95 20.12
N GLN A 288 -27.16 10.02 19.17
CA GLN A 288 -28.38 9.48 18.57
C GLN A 288 -29.34 8.87 19.61
N ARG A 289 -28.81 8.11 20.58
CA ARG A 289 -29.62 7.55 21.67
C ARG A 289 -30.26 8.63 22.54
N ILE A 290 -29.52 9.70 22.84
CA ILE A 290 -30.04 10.84 23.62
C ILE A 290 -31.17 11.54 22.85
N GLU A 291 -30.99 11.79 21.57
CA GLU A 291 -32.00 12.43 20.71
C GLU A 291 -33.28 11.60 20.62
N GLN A 292 -33.17 10.29 20.40
CA GLN A 292 -34.32 9.37 20.36
C GLN A 292 -35.08 9.33 21.70
N SER A 293 -34.36 9.36 22.82
CA SER A 293 -34.98 9.42 24.16
C SER A 293 -35.65 10.76 24.48
N SER A 294 -35.19 11.85 23.85
CA SER A 294 -35.70 13.21 24.05
C SER A 294 -36.87 13.54 23.13
N GLY A 295 -36.97 12.89 21.96
CA GLY A 295 -38.04 13.08 20.97
C GLY A 295 -39.35 12.32 21.23
N THR A 296 -39.53 11.71 22.41
CA THR A 296 -40.75 10.98 22.81
C THR A 296 -41.60 11.77 23.83
N GLN A 297 -41.57 13.11 23.82
CA GLN A 297 -42.50 13.96 24.57
C GLN A 297 -43.38 14.82 23.66
#